data_AF-A0A5J4VIE7-F1
#
_entry.id   AF-A0A5J4VIE7-F1
#
_cell.length_a   1.000
_cell.length_b   1.000
_cell.length_c   1.000
_cell.angle_alpha   90.00
_cell.angle_beta   90.00
_cell.angle_gamma   90.00
#
_symmetry.space_group_name_H-M   'P 1'
#
loop_
_entity.id
_entity.type
_entity.pdbx_description
1 polymer ?
#
loop_
_entity_poly.entity_id
_entity_poly.type
_entity_poly.pdbx_seq_one_letter_code
_entity_poly.pdbx_strand_id
1 'polypeptide(L)'
;MMDKENSRQSTRVTDQQTNNIHVSNRYYSPQGWRATLIYENQMELIQQDCWSDKEAEMTSNAKEIKAIYYELIRFEQVFKKMQDQAVLIHSDNTTAVYNIEKWKAKEFLIERLEQLIDLNNRLTLETTKIKRLHIEERNDLNDLQRIKL
;
A
#
# COMPACT_ATOMS: atom_id res chain seq x y z
N MET A 1 33.81 -36.00 -22.98
CA MET A 1 33.28 -34.68 -23.36
C MET A 1 32.75 -34.04 -22.08
N MET A 2 33.38 -32.96 -21.63
CA MET A 2 32.95 -32.13 -20.48
C MET A 2 31.86 -31.18 -20.96
N ASP A 3 30.91 -30.86 -20.09
CA ASP A 3 30.37 -29.50 -19.99
C ASP A 3 30.35 -29.09 -18.52
N LYS A 4 31.10 -28.03 -18.22
CA LYS A 4 31.21 -27.37 -16.92
C LYS A 4 30.32 -26.13 -16.92
N GLU A 5 29.47 -26.04 -15.91
CA GLU A 5 29.37 -24.92 -14.96
C GLU A 5 29.12 -23.50 -15.50
N ASN A 6 27.99 -22.90 -15.08
CA ASN A 6 28.07 -21.56 -14.50
C ASN A 6 27.05 -21.36 -13.37
N SER A 7 27.59 -21.40 -12.15
CA SER A 7 27.01 -20.95 -10.90
C SER A 7 26.63 -19.48 -10.94
N ARG A 8 25.44 -19.12 -10.43
CA ARG A 8 25.33 -17.95 -9.54
C ARG A 8 24.46 -18.29 -8.34
N GLN A 9 25.17 -18.31 -7.23
CA GLN A 9 24.69 -18.59 -5.88
C GLN A 9 23.69 -17.53 -5.41
N SER A 10 22.80 -18.03 -4.56
CA SER A 10 21.93 -17.28 -3.65
C SER A 10 22.68 -16.21 -2.87
N THR A 11 22.11 -15.00 -2.78
CA THR A 11 22.36 -14.14 -1.62
C THR A 11 21.21 -14.32 -0.64
N ARG A 12 21.31 -15.38 0.18
CA ARG A 12 20.59 -15.45 1.46
C ARG A 12 21.25 -14.43 2.38
N VAL A 13 20.57 -13.30 2.58
CA VAL A 13 20.72 -12.54 3.83
C VAL A 13 19.77 -13.21 4.82
N THR A 14 20.31 -14.12 5.61
CA THR A 14 19.64 -14.64 6.80
C THR A 14 19.73 -13.57 7.87
N ASP A 15 18.64 -12.82 8.05
CA ASP A 15 18.27 -12.33 9.37
C ASP A 15 17.10 -13.19 9.88
N GLN A 16 17.27 -13.63 11.11
CA GLN A 16 16.36 -14.50 11.83
C GLN A 16 15.01 -13.79 12.04
N GLN A 17 13.92 -14.57 11.99
CA GLN A 17 12.55 -14.22 12.41
C GLN A 17 11.78 -13.20 11.54
N THR A 18 11.20 -13.67 10.43
CA THR A 18 9.93 -13.11 9.95
C THR A 18 8.95 -14.25 9.65
N ASN A 19 8.04 -14.47 10.58
CA ASN A 19 6.86 -15.30 10.36
C ASN A 19 6.07 -14.72 9.18
N ASN A 20 5.56 -15.62 8.33
CA ASN A 20 4.47 -15.40 7.37
C ASN A 20 4.85 -14.74 6.03
N ILE A 21 5.52 -15.49 5.15
CA ILE A 21 5.58 -15.17 3.72
C ILE A 21 4.46 -15.95 3.03
N HIS A 22 3.35 -15.27 2.77
CA HIS A 22 2.14 -15.86 2.23
C HIS A 22 2.18 -15.77 0.69
N VAL A 23 2.62 -16.82 0.00
CA VAL A 23 2.74 -16.84 -1.47
C VAL A 23 1.39 -17.17 -2.10
N SER A 24 0.92 -16.32 -3.02
CA SER A 24 -0.19 -16.68 -3.90
C SER A 24 0.27 -17.14 -5.28
N ASN A 25 -0.01 -18.40 -5.62
CA ASN A 25 0.26 -18.93 -6.97
C ASN A 25 -1.02 -18.84 -7.80
N ARG A 26 -0.93 -18.27 -9.00
CA ARG A 26 -2.06 -18.03 -9.90
C ARG A 26 -1.92 -18.82 -11.19
N TYR A 27 -3.02 -19.43 -11.61
CA TYR A 27 -3.11 -20.10 -12.90
C TYR A 27 -4.17 -19.41 -13.75
N TYR A 28 -3.77 -19.06 -14.98
CA TYR A 28 -4.58 -18.34 -15.93
C TYR A 28 -5.07 -19.27 -17.04
N SER A 29 -6.36 -19.21 -17.36
CA SER A 29 -6.93 -19.87 -18.54
C SER A 29 -7.83 -18.91 -19.30
N PRO A 30 -8.09 -19.15 -20.61
CA PRO A 30 -9.06 -18.36 -21.37
C PRO A 30 -10.47 -18.37 -20.76
N GLN A 31 -10.82 -19.40 -19.98
CA GLN A 31 -12.16 -19.55 -19.39
C GLN A 31 -12.28 -18.96 -17.98
N GLY A 32 -11.18 -18.71 -17.28
CA GLY A 32 -11.23 -18.28 -15.88
C GLY A 32 -9.88 -18.14 -15.21
N TRP A 33 -9.91 -17.84 -13.91
CA TRP A 33 -8.73 -17.71 -13.07
C TRP A 33 -8.81 -18.65 -11.86
N ARG A 34 -7.63 -19.00 -11.36
CA ARG A 34 -7.46 -19.69 -10.09
C ARG A 34 -6.41 -18.98 -9.25
N ALA A 35 -6.72 -18.74 -7.99
CA ALA A 35 -5.78 -18.23 -7.00
C ALA A 35 -5.65 -19.25 -5.85
N THR A 36 -4.46 -19.34 -5.29
CA THR A 36 -4.19 -20.19 -4.13
C THR A 36 -3.52 -19.33 -3.08
N LEU A 37 -4.03 -19.33 -1.85
CA LEU A 37 -3.46 -18.61 -0.72
C LEU A 37 -2.88 -19.64 0.28
N ILE A 38 -1.55 -19.62 0.50
CA ILE A 38 -0.82 -20.63 1.32
C ILE A 38 -0.46 -20.11 2.72
N TYR A 39 -1.27 -20.40 3.74
CA TYR A 39 -1.13 -19.86 5.10
C TYR A 39 -0.31 -20.80 5.98
N GLU A 40 0.65 -20.24 6.74
CA GLU A 40 1.52 -20.99 7.67
C GLU A 40 2.19 -22.22 7.05
N ASN A 41 2.47 -22.19 5.74
CA ASN A 41 3.01 -23.33 4.97
C ASN A 41 2.17 -24.64 5.08
N GLN A 42 0.90 -24.55 5.46
CA GLN A 42 0.05 -25.71 5.77
C GLN A 42 -1.37 -25.61 5.23
N MET A 43 -1.97 -24.42 5.18
CA MET A 43 -3.38 -24.26 4.78
C MET A 43 -3.47 -23.58 3.42
N GLU A 44 -3.93 -24.33 2.42
CA GLU A 44 -4.19 -23.81 1.07
C GLU A 44 -5.66 -23.45 0.90
N LEU A 45 -5.95 -22.16 0.70
CA LEU A 45 -7.27 -21.74 0.23
C LEU A 45 -7.21 -21.55 -1.28
N ILE A 46 -7.90 -22.44 -1.99
CA ILE A 46 -8.00 -22.39 -3.45
C ILE A 46 -9.32 -21.74 -3.83
N GLN A 47 -9.24 -20.75 -4.70
CA GLN A 47 -10.40 -20.14 -5.31
C GLN A 47 -10.28 -20.19 -6.83
N GLN A 48 -11.41 -20.47 -7.48
CA GLN A 48 -11.53 -20.49 -8.91
C GLN A 48 -12.83 -19.79 -9.30
N ASP A 49 -12.78 -19.01 -10.37
CA ASP A 49 -13.95 -18.38 -10.96
C ASP A 49 -13.81 -18.22 -12.47
N CYS A 50 -14.95 -18.10 -13.16
CA CYS A 50 -14.99 -17.90 -14.60
C CYS A 50 -14.96 -16.41 -14.95
N TRP A 51 -14.44 -16.08 -16.12
CA TRP A 51 -14.57 -14.72 -16.65
C TRP A 51 -16.00 -14.48 -17.13
N SER A 52 -16.57 -13.33 -16.80
CA SER A 52 -17.74 -12.83 -17.53
C SER A 52 -17.36 -12.48 -18.97
N ASP A 53 -18.32 -12.39 -19.88
CA ASP A 53 -18.07 -12.09 -21.30
C ASP A 53 -17.23 -10.80 -21.47
N LYS A 54 -17.57 -9.76 -20.70
CA LYS A 54 -16.82 -8.49 -20.71
C LYS A 54 -15.38 -8.62 -20.20
N GLU A 55 -15.15 -9.54 -19.27
CA GLU A 55 -13.81 -9.80 -18.73
C GLU A 55 -13.01 -10.71 -19.65
N ALA A 56 -13.66 -11.63 -20.35
CA ALA A 56 -13.02 -12.49 -21.34
C ALA A 56 -12.41 -11.67 -22.50
N GLU A 57 -12.97 -10.50 -22.81
CA GLU A 57 -12.45 -9.56 -23.83
C GLU A 57 -11.29 -8.68 -23.34
N MET A 58 -11.02 -8.61 -22.03
CA MET A 58 -9.93 -7.80 -21.50
C MET A 58 -8.54 -8.32 -21.93
N THR A 59 -7.53 -7.44 -21.86
CA THR A 59 -6.13 -7.82 -22.07
C THR A 59 -5.64 -8.73 -20.93
N SER A 60 -4.64 -9.57 -21.19
CA SER A 60 -4.03 -10.44 -20.17
C SER A 60 -3.61 -9.67 -18.92
N ASN A 61 -2.97 -8.51 -19.10
CA ASN A 61 -2.56 -7.62 -18.01
C ASN A 61 -3.75 -7.14 -17.17
N ALA A 62 -4.83 -6.70 -17.81
CA ALA A 62 -6.02 -6.24 -17.11
C ALA A 62 -6.70 -7.38 -16.35
N LYS A 63 -6.76 -8.57 -16.94
CA LYS A 63 -7.32 -9.75 -16.32
C LYS A 63 -6.52 -10.20 -15.11
N GLU A 64 -5.19 -10.15 -15.19
CA GLU A 64 -4.34 -10.47 -14.06
C GLU A 64 -4.53 -9.49 -12.92
N ILE A 65 -4.43 -8.18 -13.16
CA ILE A 65 -4.70 -7.15 -12.14
C ILE A 65 -6.07 -7.37 -11.48
N LYS A 66 -7.07 -7.73 -12.29
CA LYS A 66 -8.43 -8.00 -11.79
C LYS A 66 -8.51 -9.28 -10.95
N ALA A 67 -7.79 -10.34 -11.33
CA ALA A 67 -7.66 -11.54 -10.50
C ALA A 67 -7.00 -11.21 -9.14
N ILE A 68 -5.95 -10.39 -9.13
CA ILE A 68 -5.30 -9.92 -7.88
C ILE A 68 -6.31 -9.17 -7.01
N TYR A 69 -7.08 -8.26 -7.62
CA TYR A 69 -8.11 -7.50 -6.91
C TYR A 69 -9.20 -8.41 -6.31
N TYR A 70 -9.70 -9.39 -7.06
CA TYR A 70 -10.70 -10.34 -6.56
C TYR A 70 -10.16 -11.26 -5.47
N GLU A 71 -8.92 -11.73 -5.59
CA GLU A 71 -8.21 -12.47 -4.55
C GLU A 71 -8.15 -11.65 -3.26
N LEU A 72 -7.75 -10.38 -3.34
CA LEU A 72 -7.61 -9.51 -2.17
C LEU A 72 -8.94 -9.30 -1.44
N ILE A 73 -10.04 -9.07 -2.18
CA ILE A 73 -11.37 -8.88 -1.59
C ILE A 73 -11.89 -10.16 -0.97
N ARG A 74 -11.73 -11.31 -1.63
CA ARG A 74 -12.29 -12.57 -1.12
C ARG A 74 -11.57 -13.07 0.13
N PHE A 75 -10.28 -12.76 0.25
CA PHE A 75 -9.51 -13.07 1.45
C PHE A 75 -9.44 -11.93 2.46
N GLU A 76 -10.22 -10.86 2.29
CA GLU A 76 -10.23 -9.71 3.21
C GLU A 76 -10.46 -10.13 4.67
N GLN A 77 -11.42 -11.03 4.92
CA GLN A 77 -11.70 -11.54 6.27
C GLN A 77 -10.55 -12.36 6.84
N VAL A 78 -9.78 -13.03 5.99
CA VAL A 78 -8.60 -13.79 6.37
C VAL A 78 -7.46 -12.82 6.73
N PHE A 79 -7.22 -11.80 5.91
CA PHE A 79 -6.23 -10.75 6.18
C PHE A 79 -6.53 -9.97 7.47
N LYS A 80 -7.81 -9.68 7.74
CA LYS A 80 -8.23 -9.04 9.00
C LYS A 80 -7.85 -9.86 10.24
N LYS A 81 -7.89 -11.20 10.15
CA LYS A 81 -7.48 -12.09 11.25
C LYS A 81 -5.97 -12.20 11.39
N MET A 82 -5.22 -11.94 10.32
CA MET A 82 -3.75 -12.01 10.28
C MET A 82 -3.05 -10.79 10.90
N GLN A 83 -3.80 -9.77 11.36
CA GLN A 83 -3.35 -8.59 12.13
C GLN A 83 -1.84 -8.29 12.04
N ASP A 84 -1.47 -7.41 11.10
CA ASP A 84 -0.11 -6.89 10.84
C ASP A 84 0.87 -7.80 10.09
N GLN A 85 0.43 -8.94 9.55
CA GLN A 85 1.27 -9.76 8.68
C GLN A 85 1.30 -9.24 7.25
N ALA A 86 2.52 -9.12 6.69
CA ALA A 86 2.70 -8.76 5.29
C ALA A 86 2.26 -9.91 4.37
N VAL A 87 1.56 -9.58 3.27
CA VAL A 87 1.13 -10.54 2.25
C VAL A 87 2.05 -10.44 1.05
N LEU A 88 2.62 -11.57 0.59
CA LEU A 88 3.47 -11.61 -0.59
C LEU A 88 2.68 -12.08 -1.82
N ILE A 89 2.31 -11.14 -2.68
CA ILE A 89 1.62 -11.47 -3.92
C ILE A 89 2.64 -11.87 -4.99
N HIS A 90 2.55 -13.10 -5.51
CA HIS A 90 3.41 -13.56 -6.61
C HIS A 90 2.66 -13.51 -7.95
N SER A 91 3.20 -12.77 -8.92
CA SER A 91 2.69 -12.71 -10.29
C SER A 91 3.86 -12.90 -11.25
N ASP A 92 3.65 -13.72 -12.27
CA ASP A 92 4.54 -13.85 -13.42
C ASP A 92 4.45 -12.64 -14.37
N ASN A 93 3.45 -11.77 -14.20
CA ASN A 93 3.29 -10.54 -14.97
C ASN A 93 3.93 -9.34 -14.28
N THR A 94 5.16 -9.07 -14.70
CA THR A 94 5.95 -7.92 -14.25
C THR A 94 5.23 -6.57 -14.45
N THR A 95 4.35 -6.44 -15.46
CA THR A 95 3.57 -5.23 -15.68
C THR A 95 2.48 -5.06 -14.62
N ALA A 96 1.82 -6.15 -14.21
CA ALA A 96 0.85 -6.14 -13.12
C ALA A 96 1.53 -5.78 -11.78
N VAL A 97 2.69 -6.39 -11.49
CA VAL A 97 3.50 -6.06 -10.30
C VAL A 97 3.87 -4.58 -10.27
N TYR A 98 4.46 -4.08 -11.36
CA TYR A 98 4.86 -2.67 -11.46
C TYR A 98 3.68 -1.71 -11.27
N ASN A 99 2.52 -2.01 -11.86
CA ASN A 99 1.34 -1.16 -11.72
C ASN A 99 0.83 -1.10 -10.28
N ILE A 100 0.85 -2.23 -9.55
CA ILE A 100 0.44 -2.30 -8.14
C ILE A 100 1.41 -1.51 -7.26
N GLU A 101 2.72 -1.69 -7.45
CA GLU A 101 3.74 -0.93 -6.71
C GLU A 101 3.58 0.58 -6.94
N LYS A 102 3.32 0.98 -8.19
CA LYS A 102 3.06 2.37 -8.54
C LYS A 102 1.78 2.92 -7.90
N TRP A 103 0.73 2.12 -7.78
CA TRP A 103 -0.51 2.53 -7.09
C TRP A 103 -0.29 2.72 -5.60
N LYS A 104 0.41 1.80 -4.94
CA LYS A 104 0.78 1.92 -3.52
C LYS A 104 1.61 3.17 -3.26
N ALA A 105 2.56 3.49 -4.15
CA ALA A 105 3.34 4.72 -4.05
C ALA A 105 2.47 5.99 -4.16
N LYS A 106 1.45 5.98 -5.03
CA LYS A 106 0.51 7.11 -5.15
C LYS A 106 -0.34 7.30 -3.89
N GLU A 107 -0.88 6.23 -3.33
CA GLU A 107 -1.68 6.27 -2.10
C GLU A 107 -0.86 6.83 -0.92
N PHE A 108 0.38 6.33 -0.75
CA PHE A 108 1.30 6.86 0.26
C PHE A 108 1.57 8.37 0.07
N LEU A 109 1.74 8.83 -1.17
CA LEU A 109 1.94 10.26 -1.45
C LEU A 109 0.70 11.09 -1.10
N ILE A 110 -0.51 10.57 -1.35
CA ILE A 110 -1.77 11.24 -0.97
C ILE A 110 -1.84 11.42 0.55
N GLU A 111 -1.59 10.35 1.31
CA GLU A 111 -1.58 10.42 2.78
C GLU A 111 -0.57 11.44 3.30
N ARG A 112 0.64 11.50 2.71
CA ARG A 112 1.67 12.48 3.10
C ARG A 112 1.24 13.91 2.78
N LEU A 113 0.57 14.14 1.65
CA LEU A 113 0.07 15.46 1.29
C LEU A 113 -1.02 15.94 2.25
N GLU A 114 -1.93 15.05 2.64
CA GLU A 114 -2.98 15.36 3.63
C GLU A 114 -2.38 15.76 4.99
N GLN A 115 -1.36 15.01 5.46
CA GLN A 115 -0.63 15.34 6.68
C GLN A 115 0.06 16.72 6.60
N LEU A 116 0.66 17.06 5.46
CA LEU A 116 1.30 18.36 5.25
C LEU A 116 0.28 19.51 5.25
N ILE A 117 -0.89 19.32 4.64
CA ILE A 117 -1.97 20.30 4.63
C ILE A 117 -2.47 20.56 6.06
N ASP A 118 -2.71 19.50 6.84
CA ASP A 118 -3.13 19.62 8.23
C ASP A 118 -2.10 20.40 9.07
N LEU A 119 -0.82 20.05 8.94
CA LEU A 119 0.26 20.74 9.62
C LEU A 119 0.32 22.22 9.26
N ASN A 120 0.18 22.55 7.97
CA ASN A 120 0.18 23.93 7.49
C ASN A 120 -1.01 24.74 8.04
N ASN A 121 -2.19 24.13 8.12
CA ASN A 121 -3.37 24.76 8.69
C ASN A 121 -3.17 25.06 10.18
N ARG A 122 -2.59 24.12 10.94
CA ARG A 122 -2.26 24.31 12.36
C ARG A 122 -1.24 25.44 12.57
N LEU A 123 -0.17 25.47 11.78
CA LEU A 123 0.83 26.53 11.83
C LEU A 123 0.25 27.91 11.48
N THR A 124 -0.64 27.96 10.49
CA THR A 124 -1.33 29.19 10.10
C THR A 124 -2.22 29.72 11.23
N LEU A 125 -2.93 28.82 11.92
CA LEU A 125 -3.77 29.18 13.07
C LEU A 125 -2.93 29.74 14.22
N GLU A 126 -1.83 29.07 14.59
CA GLU A 126 -0.94 29.53 15.65
C GLU A 126 -0.30 30.88 15.31
N THR A 127 0.16 31.06 14.06
CA THR A 127 0.69 32.34 13.57
C THR A 127 -0.35 33.46 13.70
N THR A 128 -1.62 33.17 13.39
CA THR A 128 -2.71 34.15 13.50
C THR A 128 -3.03 34.49 14.95
N LYS A 129 -2.97 33.51 15.86
CA LYS A 129 -3.14 33.75 17.31
C LYS A 129 -2.04 34.65 17.85
N ILE A 130 -0.77 34.35 17.54
CA ILE A 130 0.38 35.15 17.96
C ILE A 130 0.26 36.59 17.45
N LYS A 131 -0.12 36.76 16.16
CA LYS A 131 -0.35 38.09 15.59
C LYS A 131 -1.44 38.87 16.33
N ARG A 132 -2.54 38.22 16.74
CA ARG A 132 -3.61 38.89 17.51
C ARG A 132 -3.15 39.32 18.89
N LEU A 133 -2.50 38.42 19.65
CA LEU A 133 -1.98 38.73 20.98
C LEU A 133 -1.00 39.92 20.94
N HIS A 134 -0.13 39.98 19.94
CA HIS A 134 0.80 41.09 19.79
C HIS A 134 0.13 42.44 19.49
N ILE A 135 -1.00 42.43 18.77
CA ILE A 135 -1.79 43.64 18.52
C ILE A 135 -2.50 44.10 19.81
N GLU A 136 -3.07 43.17 20.55
CA GLU A 136 -3.72 43.45 21.85
C GLU A 136 -2.74 44.05 22.86
N GLU A 137 -1.57 43.43 23.06
CA GLU A 137 -0.51 43.96 23.93
C GLU A 137 -0.08 45.38 23.55
N ARG A 138 0.00 45.68 22.24
CA ARG A 138 0.37 47.00 21.75
C ARG A 138 -0.71 48.04 22.03
N ASN A 139 -1.97 47.66 21.90
CA ASN A 139 -3.10 48.54 22.18
C ASN A 139 -3.19 48.84 23.68
N ASP A 140 -3.06 47.82 24.54
CA ASP A 140 -3.08 47.98 26.00
C ASP A 140 -1.95 48.93 26.49
N LEU A 141 -0.76 48.81 25.89
CA LEU A 141 0.37 49.69 26.22
C LEU A 141 0.10 51.16 25.84
N ASN A 142 -0.50 51.38 24.67
CA ASN A 142 -0.84 52.73 24.20
C ASN A 142 -1.89 53.39 25.11
N ASP A 143 -2.89 52.64 25.57
CA ASP A 143 -3.92 53.14 26.48
C ASP A 143 -3.33 53.53 27.84
N LEU A 144 -2.41 52.72 28.38
CA LEU A 144 -1.74 53.02 29.66
C LEU A 144 -0.85 54.27 29.58
N GLN A 145 -0.21 54.52 28.43
CA GLN A 145 0.58 55.73 28.21
C GLN A 145 -0.29 56.98 28.15
N ARG A 146 -1.49 56.87 27.58
CA ARG A 146 -2.44 57.98 27.43
C ARG A 146 -3.04 58.46 28.76
N ILE A 147 -3.16 57.58 29.75
CA ILE A 147 -3.68 57.90 31.10
C ILE A 147 -2.63 58.63 31.97
N LYS A 148 -1.34 58.51 31.64
CA LYS A 148 -0.23 59.08 32.44
C LYS A 148 0.16 60.52 32.05
N LEU A 149 -0.51 61.14 31.08
CA LEU A 149 -0.32 62.51 30.62
C LEU A 149 -1.45 63.41 31.10
#